data_AF-A0A8B6CXT3-F1
#
_entry.id   AF-A0A8B6CXT3-F1
#
_cell.length_a   1.000
_cell.length_b   1.000
_cell.length_c   1.000
_cell.angle_alpha   90.00
_cell.angle_beta   90.00
_cell.angle_gamma   90.00
#
_symmetry.space_group_name_H-M   'P 1'
#
loop_
_entity.id
_entity.type
_entity.pdbx_description
1 polymer ?
#
loop_
_entity_poly.entity_id
_entity_poly.type
_entity_poly.pdbx_seq_one_letter_code
_entity_poly.pdbx_strand_id
1 'polypeptide(L)'
;MGLRSQLNKVGSKFLSSREVSAQEAAYRILSLPLKKSTRQVLYVPTELREERVRMLKPMNILQHLDDEDEDIYMEGMVDRYPYRPKESENVCLSDFISSNRLHYKKPKGTVDSDDVDVLGNDDQPTTVLKLQDNKGYISKRVTNAVIRTHRYSEEHQPEKYYHSQLMLYVPYRKEKQLIDDDGSFYTMFNKGKK
;
A
#
# COMPACT_ATOMS: atom_id res chain seq x y z
N MET A 1 3.43 -22.18 27.05
CA MET A 1 3.66 -22.08 25.58
C MET A 1 3.44 -20.63 25.15
N GLY A 2 4.40 -20.00 24.48
CA GLY A 2 4.22 -18.62 24.00
C GLY A 2 3.23 -18.53 22.83
N LEU A 3 2.65 -17.33 22.63
CA LEU A 3 1.63 -17.06 21.59
C LEU A 3 2.07 -17.50 20.18
N ARG A 4 3.34 -17.26 19.83
CA ARG A 4 3.94 -17.69 18.55
C ARG A 4 3.90 -19.21 18.37
N SER A 5 4.19 -19.96 19.44
CA SER A 5 4.17 -21.42 19.40
C SER A 5 2.75 -21.95 19.22
N GLN A 6 1.74 -21.30 19.83
CA GLN A 6 0.34 -21.65 19.63
C GLN A 6 -0.12 -21.36 18.20
N LEU A 7 0.22 -20.19 17.65
CA LEU A 7 -0.09 -19.83 16.27
C LEU A 7 0.54 -20.81 15.27
N ASN A 8 1.82 -21.17 15.48
CA ASN A 8 2.52 -22.15 14.64
C ASN A 8 1.84 -23.53 14.70
N LYS A 9 1.37 -23.96 15.88
CA LYS A 9 0.66 -25.23 16.04
C LYS A 9 -0.67 -25.23 15.28
N VAL A 10 -1.45 -24.15 15.37
CA VAL A 10 -2.71 -24.00 14.63
C VAL A 10 -2.45 -23.95 13.12
N GLY A 11 -1.49 -23.13 12.68
CA GLY A 11 -1.12 -23.01 11.27
C GLY A 11 -0.62 -24.32 10.67
N SER A 12 0.23 -25.05 11.40
CA SER A 12 0.71 -26.37 10.98
C SER A 12 -0.43 -27.36 10.80
N LYS A 13 -1.40 -27.36 11.73
CA LYS A 13 -2.57 -28.25 11.62
C LYS A 13 -3.42 -27.91 10.39
N PHE A 14 -3.69 -26.62 10.16
CA PHE A 14 -4.42 -26.16 8.98
C PHE A 14 -3.73 -26.55 7.67
N LEU A 15 -2.41 -26.45 7.61
CA LEU A 15 -1.63 -26.82 6.42
C LEU A 15 -1.59 -28.33 6.21
N SER A 16 -1.48 -29.12 7.28
CA SER A 16 -1.34 -30.58 7.18
C SER A 16 -2.67 -31.31 7.01
N SER A 17 -3.79 -30.73 7.47
CA SER A 17 -5.11 -31.37 7.40
C SER A 17 -5.94 -30.96 6.18
N ARG A 18 -5.39 -30.12 5.31
CA ARG A 18 -6.07 -29.68 4.10
C ARG A 18 -5.87 -30.71 2.99
N GLU A 19 -6.97 -31.14 2.39
CA GLU A 19 -6.93 -31.90 1.15
C GLU A 19 -6.50 -30.98 0.00
N VAL A 20 -5.48 -31.40 -0.73
CA VAL A 20 -4.92 -30.67 -1.86
C VAL A 20 -4.72 -31.64 -3.02
N SER A 21 -4.77 -31.13 -4.26
CA SER A 21 -4.50 -31.96 -5.43
C SER A 21 -3.04 -32.41 -5.47
N ALA A 22 -2.75 -33.48 -6.22
CA ALA A 22 -1.37 -33.95 -6.41
C ALA A 22 -0.47 -32.85 -6.99
N GLN A 23 -1.01 -31.98 -7.85
CA GLN A 23 -0.29 -30.85 -8.42
C GLN A 23 0.04 -29.78 -7.35
N GLU A 24 -0.92 -29.40 -6.51
CA GLU A 24 -0.68 -28.44 -5.42
C GLU A 24 0.32 -29.01 -4.39
N ALA A 25 0.22 -30.30 -4.06
CA ALA A 25 1.16 -30.97 -3.17
C ALA A 25 2.60 -30.94 -3.72
N ALA A 26 2.78 -31.28 -5.00
CA ALA A 26 4.09 -31.22 -5.65
C ALA A 26 4.68 -29.80 -5.62
N TYR A 27 3.88 -28.77 -5.89
CA TYR A 27 4.32 -27.38 -5.79
C TYR A 27 4.76 -27.02 -4.38
N ARG A 28 4.00 -27.43 -3.35
CA ARG A 28 4.34 -27.14 -1.95
C ARG A 28 5.61 -27.87 -1.50
N ILE A 29 5.77 -29.15 -1.84
CA ILE A 29 6.95 -29.95 -1.47
C ILE A 29 8.22 -29.38 -2.11
N LEU A 30 8.14 -28.97 -3.38
CA LEU A 30 9.26 -28.39 -4.12
C LEU A 30 9.45 -26.89 -3.84
N SER A 31 8.67 -26.30 -2.92
CA SER A 31 8.69 -24.86 -2.64
C SER A 31 8.49 -23.99 -3.89
N LEU A 32 7.71 -24.47 -4.84
CA LEU A 32 7.35 -23.74 -6.06
C LEU A 32 6.24 -22.72 -5.76
N PRO A 33 6.26 -21.55 -6.42
CA PRO A 33 5.23 -20.54 -6.24
C PRO A 33 3.88 -21.06 -6.77
N LEU A 34 2.86 -21.06 -5.90
CA LEU A 34 1.49 -21.50 -6.23
C LEU A 34 0.79 -20.56 -7.24
N LYS A 35 1.31 -19.35 -7.42
CA LYS A 35 0.82 -18.37 -8.37
C LYS A 35 2.01 -17.58 -8.91
N LYS A 36 2.05 -17.41 -10.23
CA LYS A 36 2.88 -16.40 -10.89
C LYS A 36 1.97 -15.40 -11.60
N SER A 37 2.33 -14.12 -11.57
CA SER A 37 1.62 -13.04 -12.24
C SER A 37 2.64 -12.09 -12.83
N THR A 38 2.39 -11.60 -14.04
CA THR A 38 3.24 -10.57 -14.67
C THR A 38 3.06 -9.20 -14.04
N ARG A 39 1.97 -9.01 -13.29
CA ARG A 39 1.62 -7.76 -12.63
C ARG A 39 1.41 -7.97 -11.14
N GLN A 40 2.03 -7.10 -10.35
CA GLN A 40 1.79 -6.99 -8.92
C GLN A 40 0.38 -6.44 -8.67
N VAL A 41 -0.30 -6.94 -7.64
CA VAL A 41 -1.58 -6.41 -7.18
C VAL A 41 -1.33 -5.68 -5.86
N LEU A 42 -1.72 -4.41 -5.79
CA LEU A 42 -1.56 -3.56 -4.60
C LEU A 42 -2.93 -3.23 -4.01
N TYR A 43 -3.08 -3.35 -2.71
CA TYR A 43 -4.23 -2.81 -2.00
C TYR A 43 -3.95 -1.38 -1.58
N VAL A 44 -4.75 -0.42 -2.05
CA VAL A 44 -4.67 0.99 -1.67
C VAL A 44 -5.76 1.26 -0.64
N PRO A 45 -5.39 1.64 0.60
CA PRO A 45 -6.35 1.90 1.65
C PRO A 45 -7.00 3.28 1.45
N THR A 46 -8.22 3.28 0.89
CA THR A 46 -9.01 4.48 0.59
C THR A 46 -10.09 4.77 1.63
N GLU A 47 -10.03 4.09 2.78
CA GLU A 47 -10.84 4.38 3.94
C GLU A 47 -10.54 5.80 4.45
N LEU A 48 -11.51 6.39 5.18
CA LEU A 48 -11.30 7.64 5.90
C LEU A 48 -10.08 7.52 6.80
N ARG A 49 -9.35 8.62 7.01
CA ARG A 49 -8.08 8.62 7.74
C ARG A 49 -8.16 7.96 9.13
N GLU A 50 -9.28 8.11 9.82
CA GLU A 50 -9.53 7.54 11.15
C GLU A 50 -9.81 6.03 11.12
N GLU A 51 -10.40 5.54 10.03
CA GLU A 51 -10.76 4.13 9.85
C GLU A 51 -9.63 3.32 9.17
N ARG A 52 -8.60 4.01 8.67
CA ARG A 52 -7.54 3.42 7.86
C ARG A 52 -6.65 2.49 8.70
N VAL A 53 -6.53 1.24 8.25
CA VAL A 53 -5.60 0.28 8.86
C VAL A 53 -4.17 0.73 8.61
N ARG A 54 -3.40 0.91 9.69
CA ARG A 54 -1.99 1.31 9.65
C ARG A 54 -1.13 0.30 10.39
N MET A 55 0.11 0.15 9.94
CA MET A 55 1.10 -0.66 10.63
C MET A 55 1.79 0.17 11.69
N LEU A 56 2.06 -0.42 12.85
CA LEU A 56 2.92 0.20 13.86
C LEU A 56 4.37 0.24 13.38
N LYS A 57 5.13 1.21 13.88
CA LYS A 57 6.58 1.21 13.74
C LYS A 57 7.17 -0.07 14.35
N PRO A 58 8.29 -0.58 13.82
CA PRO A 58 9.03 -1.67 14.43
C PRO A 58 9.30 -1.43 15.92
N MET A 59 9.24 -2.50 16.73
CA MET A 59 9.35 -2.39 18.20
C MET A 59 10.64 -1.68 18.65
N ASN A 60 11.76 -1.87 17.94
CA ASN A 60 13.01 -1.17 18.25
C ASN A 60 12.90 0.34 18.05
N ILE A 61 12.07 0.82 17.12
CA ILE A 61 11.83 2.25 16.94
C ILE A 61 10.87 2.73 18.04
N LEU A 62 9.78 1.99 18.29
CA LEU A 62 8.79 2.34 19.32
C LEU A 62 9.41 2.47 20.72
N GLN A 63 10.35 1.59 21.09
CA GLN A 63 11.03 1.64 22.39
C GLN A 63 11.95 2.86 22.59
N HIS A 64 12.26 3.58 21.51
CA HIS A 64 13.10 4.77 21.53
C HIS A 64 12.31 6.05 21.23
N LEU A 65 10.98 5.95 21.08
CA LEU A 65 10.11 7.13 21.03
C LEU A 65 9.95 7.71 22.43
N ASP A 66 9.64 9.00 22.49
CA ASP A 66 9.22 9.66 23.73
C ASP A 66 7.85 9.10 24.18
N ASP A 67 7.58 9.11 25.48
CA ASP A 67 6.33 8.56 26.02
C ASP A 67 5.09 9.34 25.53
N GLU A 68 5.26 10.61 25.16
CA GLU A 68 4.20 11.49 24.62
C GLU A 68 4.16 11.54 23.08
N ASP A 69 4.96 10.71 22.39
CA ASP A 69 5.08 10.74 20.94
C ASP A 69 3.91 9.98 20.25
N GLU A 70 3.00 10.72 19.62
CA GLU A 70 1.81 10.13 18.96
C GLU A 70 2.11 9.48 17.59
N ASP A 71 3.29 9.73 17.01
CA ASP A 71 3.69 9.17 15.72
C ASP A 71 4.19 7.72 15.86
N ILE A 72 3.29 6.81 16.20
CA ILE A 72 3.60 5.38 16.41
C ILE A 72 3.42 4.53 15.15
N TYR A 73 2.96 5.12 14.04
CA TYR A 73 2.60 4.41 12.82
C TYR A 73 3.65 4.54 11.71
N MET A 74 3.73 3.51 10.87
CA MET A 74 4.51 3.54 9.64
C MET A 74 3.76 4.28 8.54
N GLU A 75 4.48 5.12 7.81
CA GLU A 75 3.94 5.85 6.66
C GLU A 75 3.76 4.93 5.45
N GLY A 76 2.50 4.75 5.03
CA GLY A 76 2.14 3.95 3.87
C GLY A 76 2.28 4.69 2.54
N MET A 77 1.79 4.04 1.48
CA MET A 77 1.80 4.61 0.12
C MET A 77 0.95 5.89 0.00
N VAL A 78 -0.16 5.95 0.73
CA VAL A 78 -1.06 7.10 0.77
C VAL A 78 -0.39 8.28 1.50
N ASP A 79 0.26 8.03 2.63
CA ASP A 79 0.89 9.08 3.43
C ASP A 79 2.08 9.74 2.70
N ARG A 80 2.75 8.97 1.83
CA ARG A 80 3.90 9.42 1.04
C ARG A 80 3.55 10.13 -0.26
N TYR A 81 2.38 9.86 -0.83
CA TYR A 81 1.92 10.46 -2.09
C TYR A 81 1.90 12.01 -2.07
N PRO A 82 1.47 12.67 -0.98
CA PRO A 82 1.63 14.12 -0.80
C PRO A 82 3.03 14.69 -0.98
N TYR A 83 4.08 13.86 -0.95
CA TYR A 83 5.47 14.28 -1.04
C TYR A 83 6.10 13.89 -2.39
N ARG A 84 5.28 13.57 -3.39
CA ARG A 84 5.74 13.32 -4.77
C ARG A 84 6.52 14.52 -5.34
N PRO A 85 7.47 14.33 -6.27
CA PRO A 85 8.21 15.43 -6.90
C PRO A 85 7.28 16.48 -7.54
N LYS A 86 7.73 17.74 -7.66
CA LYS A 86 6.89 18.84 -8.18
C LYS A 86 6.50 18.62 -9.65
N GLU A 87 7.35 17.89 -10.38
CA GLU A 87 7.14 17.49 -11.76
C GLU A 87 5.93 16.54 -11.92
N SER A 88 5.47 15.94 -10.81
CA SER A 88 4.34 15.01 -10.76
C SER A 88 3.10 15.60 -10.08
N GLU A 89 2.96 16.92 -10.02
CA GLU A 89 1.83 17.59 -9.33
C GLU A 89 0.46 17.12 -9.85
N ASN A 90 0.34 16.92 -11.17
CA ASN A 90 -0.92 16.54 -11.82
C ASN A 90 -1.20 15.04 -11.81
N VAL A 91 -0.33 14.22 -11.22
CA VAL A 91 -0.52 12.76 -11.15
C VAL A 91 -1.42 12.44 -9.96
N CYS A 92 -2.51 11.70 -10.21
CA CYS A 92 -3.42 11.23 -9.18
C CYS A 92 -2.82 10.06 -8.36
N LEU A 93 -3.44 9.72 -7.23
CA LEU A 93 -2.95 8.67 -6.33
C LEU A 93 -2.88 7.31 -7.04
N SER A 94 -3.91 6.96 -7.82
CA SER A 94 -3.95 5.68 -8.52
C SER A 94 -2.80 5.54 -9.51
N ASP A 95 -2.55 6.57 -10.31
CA ASP A 95 -1.49 6.53 -11.32
C ASP A 95 -0.11 6.53 -10.66
N PHE A 96 0.06 7.30 -9.59
CA PHE A 96 1.30 7.32 -8.83
C PHE A 96 1.66 5.95 -8.25
N ILE A 97 0.71 5.30 -7.57
CA ILE A 97 0.94 3.97 -6.96
C ILE A 97 1.07 2.87 -8.02
N SER A 98 0.28 2.97 -9.09
CA SER A 98 0.28 1.99 -10.18
C SER A 98 1.59 1.99 -10.94
N SER A 99 2.17 3.17 -11.20
CA SER A 99 3.38 3.31 -12.02
C SER A 99 4.68 3.30 -11.22
N ASN A 100 4.65 3.46 -9.89
CA ASN A 100 5.87 3.55 -9.08
C ASN A 100 5.95 2.46 -7.99
N ARG A 101 7.18 2.04 -7.66
CA ARG A 101 7.51 1.34 -6.41
C ARG A 101 7.99 2.36 -5.40
N LEU A 102 7.53 2.24 -4.16
CA LEU A 102 7.99 3.07 -3.05
C LEU A 102 9.08 2.34 -2.27
N HIS A 103 10.11 3.08 -1.89
CA HIS A 103 11.24 2.60 -1.11
C HIS A 103 11.45 3.49 0.11
N TYR A 104 11.68 2.89 1.28
CA TYR A 104 12.02 3.63 2.51
C TYR A 104 13.45 4.18 2.45
N LYS A 105 14.37 3.37 1.91
CA LYS A 105 15.78 3.73 1.70
C LYS A 105 16.05 3.85 0.21
N LYS A 106 17.15 4.49 -0.16
CA LYS A 106 17.56 4.55 -1.56
C LYS A 106 17.91 3.12 -1.99
N PRO A 107 17.22 2.52 -2.98
CA PRO A 107 17.59 1.21 -3.48
C PRO A 107 19.03 1.28 -3.98
N LYS A 108 19.89 0.39 -3.48
CA LYS A 108 21.24 0.21 -4.00
C LYS A 108 21.12 -0.54 -5.31
N GLY A 109 21.81 -0.09 -6.36
CA GLY A 109 21.79 -0.71 -7.69
C GLY A 109 22.49 -2.07 -7.78
N THR A 110 22.61 -2.79 -6.66
CA THR A 110 23.33 -4.05 -6.57
C THR A 110 22.54 -5.03 -5.71
N VAL A 111 22.34 -6.20 -6.29
CA VAL A 111 21.91 -7.47 -5.69
C VAL A 111 22.49 -7.61 -4.28
N ASP A 112 21.71 -8.15 -3.36
CA ASP A 112 22.02 -8.40 -1.94
C ASP A 112 21.65 -7.27 -0.98
N SER A 113 20.35 -6.96 -0.91
CA SER A 113 19.77 -6.45 0.32
C SER A 113 18.68 -7.41 0.76
N ASP A 114 18.81 -7.94 1.99
CA ASP A 114 17.85 -8.81 2.70
C ASP A 114 16.47 -8.17 2.95
N ASP A 115 16.19 -7.03 2.30
CA ASP A 115 14.85 -6.49 2.20
C ASP A 115 14.09 -7.37 1.20
N VAL A 116 13.57 -8.48 1.71
CA VAL A 116 12.69 -9.40 1.00
C VAL A 116 11.47 -8.59 0.56
N ASP A 117 11.51 -8.03 -0.65
CA ASP A 117 10.33 -7.48 -1.29
C ASP A 117 9.40 -8.68 -1.51
N VAL A 118 8.41 -8.85 -0.62
CA VAL A 118 7.43 -9.95 -0.57
C VAL A 118 6.62 -10.05 -1.88
N LEU A 119 6.90 -9.20 -2.87
CA LEU A 119 6.08 -8.95 -4.04
C LEU A 119 6.82 -9.15 -5.38
N GLY A 120 7.93 -9.90 -5.37
CA GLY A 120 8.29 -10.84 -6.45
C GLY A 120 8.39 -10.27 -7.87
N ASN A 121 9.12 -9.16 -8.06
CA ASN A 121 9.63 -8.82 -9.38
C ASN A 121 11.08 -8.36 -9.28
N ASP A 122 11.97 -9.10 -9.98
CA ASP A 122 13.43 -8.93 -10.08
C ASP A 122 13.87 -7.76 -10.98
N ASP A 123 12.93 -6.94 -11.48
CA ASP A 123 13.29 -5.82 -12.35
C ASP A 123 14.09 -4.76 -11.58
N GLN A 124 15.34 -4.54 -12.00
CA GLN A 124 16.20 -3.49 -11.46
C GLN A 124 15.64 -2.10 -11.82
N PRO A 125 15.58 -1.17 -10.85
CA PRO A 125 15.02 0.15 -11.09
C PRO A 125 15.93 0.98 -12.01
N THR A 126 15.41 1.42 -13.16
CA THR A 126 16.15 2.26 -14.13
C THR A 126 16.30 3.71 -13.68
N THR A 127 15.31 4.25 -12.98
CA THR A 127 15.33 5.64 -12.47
C THR A 127 14.74 5.67 -11.06
N VAL A 128 15.51 6.22 -10.12
CA VAL A 128 15.11 6.39 -8.72
C VAL A 128 15.01 7.89 -8.42
N LEU A 129 13.82 8.34 -8.02
CA LEU A 129 13.55 9.72 -7.63
C LEU A 129 13.35 9.79 -6.12
N LYS A 130 13.78 10.89 -5.51
CA LYS A 130 13.60 11.13 -4.07
C LYS A 130 12.26 11.82 -3.83
N LEU A 131 11.52 11.38 -2.82
CA LEU A 131 10.34 12.09 -2.35
C LEU A 131 10.75 13.31 -1.52
N GLN A 132 9.89 14.32 -1.49
CA GLN A 132 10.07 15.51 -0.65
C GLN A 132 10.07 15.13 0.83
N ASP A 133 10.58 16.03 1.67
CA ASP A 133 10.63 15.89 3.14
C ASP A 133 11.21 14.56 3.64
N ASN A 134 12.16 14.00 2.86
CA ASN A 134 12.82 12.73 3.15
C ASN A 134 11.84 11.54 3.32
N LYS A 135 10.67 11.57 2.67
CA LYS A 135 9.65 10.51 2.74
C LYS A 135 9.97 9.25 1.92
N GLY A 136 11.25 9.05 1.63
CA GLY A 136 11.79 7.91 0.89
C GLY A 136 12.05 8.20 -0.59
N TYR A 137 11.94 7.16 -1.39
CA TYR A 137 12.26 7.17 -2.81
C TYR A 137 11.18 6.45 -3.60
N ILE A 138 11.08 6.76 -4.88
CA ILE A 138 10.24 6.06 -5.84
C ILE A 138 11.07 5.60 -7.03
N SER A 139 10.71 4.45 -7.59
CA SER A 139 11.25 4.00 -8.87
C SER A 139 10.12 3.62 -9.82
N LYS A 140 10.25 3.99 -11.08
CA LYS A 140 9.24 3.67 -12.09
C LYS A 140 9.20 2.15 -12.32
N ARG A 141 8.00 1.60 -12.45
CA ARG A 141 7.76 0.20 -12.77
C ARG A 141 7.88 -0.02 -14.28
N VAL A 142 8.39 -1.18 -14.67
CA VAL A 142 8.34 -1.63 -16.08
C VAL A 142 6.89 -1.97 -16.44
N THR A 143 6.20 -2.73 -15.58
CA THR A 143 4.78 -3.03 -15.69
C THR A 143 4.00 -2.39 -14.56
N ASN A 144 2.97 -1.61 -14.91
CA ASN A 144 2.11 -0.97 -13.92
C ASN A 144 1.43 -2.01 -13.02
N ALA A 145 1.35 -1.73 -11.72
CA ALA A 145 0.63 -2.56 -10.77
C ALA A 145 -0.89 -2.50 -11.04
N VAL A 146 -1.62 -3.52 -10.58
CA VAL A 146 -3.08 -3.52 -10.53
C VAL A 146 -3.49 -3.04 -9.14
N ILE A 147 -4.30 -1.99 -9.07
CA ILE A 147 -4.79 -1.46 -7.80
C ILE A 147 -6.10 -2.15 -7.42
N ARG A 148 -6.21 -2.51 -6.14
CA ARG A 148 -7.44 -2.92 -5.48
C ARG A 148 -7.72 -1.97 -4.33
N THR A 149 -8.98 -1.69 -4.09
CA THR A 149 -9.45 -0.85 -2.99
C THR A 149 -10.65 -1.50 -2.32
N HIS A 150 -11.08 -0.95 -1.20
CA HIS A 150 -12.40 -1.26 -0.66
C HIS A 150 -13.49 -0.86 -1.68
N ARG A 151 -14.55 -1.65 -1.76
CA ARG A 151 -15.69 -1.41 -2.67
C ARG A 151 -16.88 -0.91 -1.87
N TYR A 152 -16.93 0.40 -1.64
CA TYR A 152 -18.09 1.03 -1.02
C TYR A 152 -19.29 0.98 -1.97
N SER A 153 -20.49 0.76 -1.41
CA SER A 153 -21.75 0.91 -2.14
C SER A 153 -22.10 2.39 -2.25
N GLU A 154 -22.33 2.87 -3.47
CA GLU A 154 -22.79 4.24 -3.71
C GLU A 154 -24.16 4.50 -3.06
N GLU A 155 -25.03 3.50 -3.02
CA GLU A 155 -26.38 3.59 -2.45
C GLU A 155 -26.35 3.59 -0.91
N HIS A 156 -25.61 2.65 -0.30
CA HIS A 156 -25.64 2.45 1.15
C HIS A 156 -24.60 3.30 1.89
N GLN A 157 -23.50 3.67 1.23
CA GLN A 157 -22.38 4.40 1.82
C GLN A 157 -21.84 5.49 0.86
N PRO A 158 -22.70 6.44 0.43
CA PRO A 158 -22.35 7.42 -0.61
C PRO A 158 -21.11 8.24 -0.26
N GLU A 159 -21.05 8.83 0.93
CA GLU A 159 -19.90 9.68 1.33
C GLU A 159 -18.57 8.93 1.28
N LYS A 160 -18.52 7.68 1.76
CA LYS A 160 -17.29 6.86 1.71
C LYS A 160 -16.94 6.47 0.27
N TYR A 161 -17.95 6.21 -0.56
CA TYR A 161 -17.76 5.97 -1.98
C TYR A 161 -17.14 7.18 -2.69
N TYR A 162 -17.73 8.37 -2.55
CA TYR A 162 -17.23 9.60 -3.18
C TYR A 162 -15.86 10.00 -2.64
N HIS A 163 -15.63 9.89 -1.34
CA HIS A 163 -14.30 10.04 -0.73
C HIS A 163 -13.28 9.14 -1.43
N SER A 164 -13.56 7.84 -1.56
CA SER A 164 -12.64 6.89 -2.20
C SER A 164 -12.39 7.23 -3.68
N GLN A 165 -13.38 7.72 -4.41
CA GLN A 165 -13.20 8.13 -5.82
C GLN A 165 -12.32 9.38 -5.93
N LEU A 166 -12.61 10.41 -5.13
CA LEU A 166 -11.83 11.65 -5.08
C LEU A 166 -10.38 11.38 -4.69
N MET A 167 -10.18 10.55 -3.67
CA MET A 167 -8.85 10.17 -3.20
C MET A 167 -8.04 9.40 -4.26
N LEU A 168 -8.67 8.59 -5.11
CA LEU A 168 -7.94 7.85 -6.14
C LEU A 168 -7.57 8.73 -7.34
N TYR A 169 -8.51 9.57 -7.78
CA TYR A 169 -8.46 10.16 -9.12
C TYR A 169 -8.28 11.67 -9.17
N VAL A 170 -8.42 12.38 -8.04
CA VAL A 170 -8.10 13.81 -7.96
C VAL A 170 -6.67 13.98 -7.45
N PRO A 171 -5.81 14.76 -8.11
CA PRO A 171 -4.50 15.11 -7.55
C PRO A 171 -4.64 15.96 -6.29
N TYR A 172 -3.98 15.57 -5.19
CA TYR A 172 -4.02 16.32 -3.92
C TYR A 172 -2.68 16.24 -3.19
N ARG A 173 -2.42 17.21 -2.33
CA ARG A 173 -1.32 17.20 -1.34
C ARG A 173 -1.85 17.03 0.08
N LYS A 174 -3.11 17.37 0.33
CA LYS A 174 -3.77 17.18 1.64
C LYS A 174 -5.16 16.62 1.40
N GLU A 175 -5.57 15.60 2.16
CA GLU A 175 -6.91 15.00 2.03
C GLU A 175 -8.03 16.03 2.28
N LYS A 176 -7.78 17.08 3.09
CA LYS A 176 -8.70 18.21 3.27
C LYS A 176 -9.04 18.98 1.99
N GLN A 177 -8.28 18.80 0.91
CA GLN A 177 -8.58 19.40 -0.40
C GLN A 177 -9.67 18.63 -1.15
N LEU A 178 -10.04 17.43 -0.66
CA LEU A 178 -11.01 16.55 -1.29
C LEU A 178 -12.42 16.71 -0.72
N ILE A 179 -12.60 17.55 0.30
CA ILE A 179 -13.91 17.83 0.90
C ILE A 179 -14.33 19.23 0.48
N ASP A 180 -15.62 19.44 0.26
CA ASP A 180 -16.14 20.76 -0.05
C ASP A 180 -16.34 21.62 1.22
N ASP A 181 -16.61 22.92 1.02
CA ASP A 181 -16.85 23.89 2.10
C ASP A 181 -18.03 23.51 3.01
N ASP A 182 -18.98 22.73 2.50
CA ASP A 182 -20.12 22.19 3.25
C ASP A 182 -19.81 20.88 4.00
N GLY A 183 -18.58 20.38 3.89
CA GLY A 183 -18.15 19.15 4.53
C GLY A 183 -18.58 17.87 3.81
N SER A 184 -19.04 17.94 2.56
CA SER A 184 -19.44 16.75 1.79
C SER A 184 -18.43 16.37 0.70
N PHE A 185 -18.18 15.07 0.55
CA PHE A 185 -17.41 14.53 -0.58
C PHE A 185 -18.27 14.44 -1.84
N TYR A 186 -19.58 14.24 -1.69
CA TYR A 186 -20.52 14.20 -2.82
C TYR A 186 -20.56 15.52 -3.58
N THR A 187 -20.63 16.64 -2.88
CA THR A 187 -20.65 17.98 -3.49
C THR A 187 -19.36 18.27 -4.22
N MET A 188 -18.21 18.02 -3.59
CA MET A 188 -16.88 18.14 -4.22
C MET A 188 -16.78 17.30 -5.51
N PHE A 189 -17.24 16.05 -5.48
CA PHE A 189 -17.21 15.15 -6.65
C PHE A 189 -18.04 15.67 -7.82
N ASN A 190 -19.15 16.35 -7.56
CA ASN A 190 -20.03 16.85 -8.61
C ASN A 190 -19.71 18.27 -9.07
N LYS A 191 -18.84 19.03 -8.38
CA LYS A 191 -18.43 20.38 -8.80
C LYS A 191 -17.82 20.44 -10.20
N GLY A 192 -17.08 19.41 -10.60
CA GLY A 192 -16.44 19.34 -11.92
C GLY A 192 -17.33 18.80 -13.05
N LYS A 193 -18.60 18.47 -12.79
CA LYS A 193 -19.54 17.90 -13.78
C LYS A 193 -20.53 18.94 -14.36
N LYS A 194 -20.39 20.21 -13.99
CA LYS A 194 -21.21 21.31 -14.53
C LYS A 194 -20.50 22.03 -15.67
#